data_AF-A0AAV4BRQ6-F1
#
_entry.id   AF-A0AAV4BRQ6-F1
#
_cell.length_a   1.000
_cell.length_b   1.000
_cell.length_c   1.000
_cell.angle_alpha   90.00
_cell.angle_beta   90.00
_cell.angle_gamma   90.00
#
_symmetry.space_group_name_H-M   'P 1'
#
loop_
_entity.id
_entity.type
_entity.pdbx_description
1 polymer ?
#
loop_
_entity_poly.entity_id
_entity_poly.type
_entity_poly.pdbx_seq_one_letter_code
_entity_poly.pdbx_strand_id
1 'polypeptide(L)'
;MPHRNENHMVAAAAYFPEHPDRSKATRLRDGASVFSAELEGIALALTEIKKLTKYHRNFVIYSDSLSALQAIQSKNFKVIDIRRLYNLIRKFPPYVHISFVWIPAHVGIQGNENVDKLAKAALNRTSTSGKLICYSDLKPKINTYIQSVWQRDWDAEGANKLHEVLPNLGEDLHRRGEGAGRKLETAMCRLRVGHTWLTQSYLLKNEDQPFCYACDSLYTVRHILIECLDFQDTRKKYFSVTDLYRLFREVNPSRIVGYLKDLGVYGNI
;
A
#
# COMPACT_ATOMS: atom_id res chain seq x y z
N MET A 1 19.19 -0.74 -3.57
CA MET A 1 18.13 -0.52 -2.54
C MET A 1 18.45 0.74 -1.76
N PRO A 2 17.49 1.65 -1.58
CA PRO A 2 17.66 2.80 -0.71
C PRO A 2 17.46 2.32 0.73
N HIS A 3 18.50 2.46 1.55
CA HIS A 3 18.30 2.57 2.99
C HIS A 3 17.32 3.73 3.23
N ARG A 4 16.10 3.42 3.68
CA ARG A 4 15.24 4.41 4.32
C ARG A 4 15.92 4.78 5.63
N ASN A 5 16.72 5.85 5.63
CA ASN A 5 16.99 6.53 6.89
C ASN A 5 15.67 7.13 7.39
N GLU A 6 15.48 7.12 8.70
CA GLU A 6 14.31 7.60 9.45
C GLU A 6 13.88 9.04 9.08
N ASN A 7 14.73 9.78 8.37
CA ASN A 7 14.51 11.16 7.94
C ASN A 7 13.92 11.33 6.52
N HIS A 8 13.54 10.26 5.80
CA HIS A 8 12.98 10.35 4.43
C HIS A 8 13.82 11.18 3.44
N MET A 9 15.14 11.16 3.61
CA MET A 9 16.08 11.86 2.74
C MET A 9 16.52 10.94 1.60
N VAL A 10 16.56 11.47 0.39
CA VAL A 10 17.04 10.74 -0.79
C VAL A 10 18.02 11.61 -1.58
N ALA A 11 18.95 10.95 -2.26
CA ALA A 11 19.95 11.57 -3.12
C ALA A 11 20.05 10.78 -4.42
N ALA A 12 20.47 11.47 -5.47
CA ALA A 12 20.64 10.92 -6.80
C ALA A 12 22.09 11.07 -7.24
N ALA A 13 22.59 10.13 -8.04
CA ALA A 13 23.93 10.18 -8.58
C ALA A 13 24.01 9.60 -10.00
N ALA A 14 25.05 10.01 -10.72
CA ALA A 14 25.45 9.46 -12.00
C ALA A 14 26.98 9.34 -12.01
N TYR A 15 27.48 8.14 -12.22
CA TYR A 15 28.91 7.82 -12.24
C TYR A 15 29.38 7.56 -13.68
N PHE A 16 30.53 8.14 -14.04
CA PHE A 16 31.14 7.98 -15.37
C PHE A 16 32.48 7.24 -15.20
N PRO A 17 32.56 5.94 -15.51
CA PRO A 17 33.78 5.15 -15.25
C PRO A 17 35.02 5.67 -15.98
N GLU A 18 34.86 6.11 -17.23
CA GLU A 18 35.96 6.65 -18.05
C GLU A 18 36.34 8.09 -17.66
N HIS A 19 35.44 8.80 -16.97
CA HIS A 19 35.64 10.19 -16.53
C HIS A 19 35.09 10.40 -15.12
N PRO A 20 35.72 9.83 -14.07
CA PRO A 20 35.17 9.88 -12.72
C PRO A 20 34.95 11.29 -12.19
N ASP A 21 35.76 12.26 -12.64
CA ASP A 21 35.68 13.69 -12.36
C ASP A 21 34.39 14.35 -12.84
N ARG A 22 33.74 13.77 -13.86
CA ARG A 22 32.46 14.23 -14.39
C ARG A 22 31.25 13.71 -13.62
N SER A 23 31.46 12.76 -12.71
CA SER A 23 30.39 12.17 -11.91
C SER A 23 29.62 13.22 -11.12
N LYS A 24 28.30 13.10 -11.10
CA LYS A 24 27.40 14.05 -10.46
C LYS A 24 26.62 13.38 -9.34
N ALA A 25 26.36 14.14 -8.30
CA ALA A 25 25.56 13.71 -7.17
C ALA A 25 24.80 14.91 -6.62
N THR A 26 23.53 14.72 -6.27
CA THR A 26 22.74 15.79 -5.67
C THR A 26 21.80 15.24 -4.60
N ARG A 27 21.58 16.03 -3.56
CA ARG A 27 20.58 15.75 -2.54
C ARG A 27 19.23 16.31 -2.98
N LEU A 28 18.20 15.48 -2.95
CA LEU A 28 16.85 15.92 -3.24
C LEU A 28 16.23 16.56 -1.98
N ARG A 29 15.10 17.23 -2.18
CA ARG A 29 14.32 17.83 -1.09
C ARG A 29 13.70 16.74 -0.21
N ASP A 30 13.53 17.03 1.07
CA ASP A 30 13.00 16.08 2.05
C ASP A 30 11.58 15.65 1.69
N GLY A 31 11.31 14.35 1.73
CA GLY A 31 10.03 13.79 1.30
C GLY A 31 9.95 13.47 -0.20
N ALA A 32 11.00 13.72 -0.98
CA ALA A 32 11.11 13.11 -2.32
C ALA A 32 11.19 11.58 -2.21
N SER A 33 10.59 10.89 -3.18
CA SER A 33 10.62 9.43 -3.22
C SER A 33 11.94 8.91 -3.78
N VAL A 34 12.21 7.65 -3.48
CA VAL A 34 13.27 6.87 -4.11
C VAL A 34 13.15 6.93 -5.63
N PHE A 35 11.93 6.71 -6.14
CA PHE A 35 11.66 6.77 -7.57
C PHE A 35 12.05 8.13 -8.18
N SER A 36 11.76 9.24 -7.49
CA SER A 36 12.20 10.58 -7.91
C SER A 36 13.73 10.73 -7.91
N ALA A 37 14.43 10.10 -6.98
CA ALA A 37 15.89 10.08 -6.95
C ALA A 37 16.47 9.28 -8.12
N GLU A 38 15.90 8.12 -8.45
CA GLU A 38 16.31 7.31 -9.61
C GLU A 38 16.14 8.08 -10.93
N LEU A 39 14.98 8.72 -11.12
CA LEU A 39 14.75 9.59 -12.29
C LEU A 39 15.73 10.76 -12.33
N GLU A 40 16.09 11.33 -11.18
CA GLU A 40 17.08 12.40 -11.14
C GLU A 40 18.49 11.91 -11.45
N GLY A 41 18.87 10.69 -11.06
CA GLY A 41 20.15 10.08 -11.43
C GLY A 41 20.29 9.99 -12.96
N ILE A 42 19.23 9.54 -13.63
CA ILE A 42 19.15 9.52 -15.10
C ILE A 42 19.24 10.94 -15.67
N ALA A 43 18.56 11.93 -15.07
CA ALA A 43 18.61 13.31 -15.52
C ALA A 43 20.02 13.93 -15.40
N LEU A 44 20.75 13.61 -14.32
CA LEU A 44 22.15 14.00 -14.12
C LEU A 44 23.03 13.38 -15.22
N ALA A 45 22.85 12.08 -15.50
CA ALA A 45 23.58 11.39 -16.55
C ALA A 45 23.34 12.05 -17.93
N LEU A 46 22.08 12.27 -18.31
CA LEU A 46 21.73 12.93 -19.57
C LEU A 46 22.30 14.35 -19.67
N THR A 47 22.29 15.12 -18.57
CA THR A 47 22.84 16.47 -18.54
C THR A 47 24.34 16.50 -18.82
N GLU A 48 25.07 15.52 -18.30
CA GLU A 48 26.51 15.40 -18.55
C GLU A 48 26.81 14.81 -19.92
N ILE A 49 26.06 13.80 -20.37
CA ILE A 49 26.15 13.23 -21.73
C ILE A 49 26.00 14.33 -22.79
N LYS A 50 25.07 15.30 -22.59
CA LYS A 50 24.90 16.43 -23.50
C LYS A 50 26.20 17.19 -23.76
N LYS A 51 27.09 17.33 -22.76
CA LYS A 51 28.38 18.00 -22.90
C LYS A 51 29.41 17.15 -23.67
N LEU A 52 29.26 15.82 -23.62
CA LEU A 52 30.13 14.85 -24.27
C LEU A 52 29.74 14.56 -25.72
N THR A 53 28.56 15.01 -26.18
CA THR A 53 28.08 14.82 -27.57
C THR A 53 29.00 15.38 -28.66
N LYS A 54 29.95 16.26 -28.28
CA LYS A 54 31.00 16.75 -29.19
C LYS A 54 32.04 15.69 -29.55
N TYR A 55 32.24 14.72 -28.67
CA TYR A 55 33.32 13.72 -28.77
C TYR A 55 32.78 12.31 -29.02
N HIS A 56 31.60 12.00 -28.47
CA HIS A 56 30.98 10.68 -28.58
C HIS A 56 29.57 10.78 -29.14
N ARG A 57 29.17 9.75 -29.91
CA ARG A 57 27.83 9.64 -30.50
C ARG A 57 26.97 8.59 -29.82
N ASN A 58 27.59 7.56 -29.23
CA ASN A 58 26.89 6.44 -28.63
C ASN A 58 27.11 6.46 -27.12
N PHE A 59 26.02 6.37 -26.37
CA PHE A 59 26.01 6.34 -24.91
C PHE A 59 25.13 5.20 -24.41
N VAL A 60 25.52 4.61 -23.29
CA VAL A 60 24.73 3.60 -22.58
C VAL A 60 24.55 4.05 -21.13
N ILE A 61 23.30 4.09 -20.67
CA ILE A 61 22.95 4.37 -19.28
C ILE A 61 22.50 3.06 -18.65
N TYR A 62 23.25 2.61 -17.66
CA TYR A 62 22.89 1.47 -16.81
C TYR A 62 22.15 1.97 -15.57
N SER A 63 21.02 1.35 -15.23
CA SER A 63 20.25 1.66 -14.01
C SER A 63 19.68 0.39 -13.40
N ASP A 64 19.73 0.29 -12.08
CA ASP A 64 19.10 -0.82 -11.34
C ASP A 64 17.60 -0.59 -11.07
N SER A 65 17.10 0.60 -11.40
CA SER A 65 15.70 0.98 -11.24
C SER A 65 14.85 0.59 -12.45
N LEU A 66 14.37 -0.65 -12.46
CA LEU A 66 13.45 -1.15 -13.48
C LEU A 66 12.21 -0.26 -13.62
N SER A 67 11.68 0.24 -12.51
CA SER A 67 10.51 1.12 -12.49
C SER A 67 10.78 2.45 -13.20
N ALA A 68 11.96 3.05 -13.02
CA ALA A 68 12.35 4.29 -13.72
C ALA A 68 12.47 4.07 -15.24
N LEU A 69 13.05 2.94 -15.65
CA LEU A 69 13.20 2.59 -17.06
C LEU A 69 11.85 2.32 -17.74
N GLN A 70 10.97 1.55 -17.09
CA GLN A 70 9.61 1.30 -17.57
C GLN A 70 8.79 2.59 -17.67
N ALA A 71 8.96 3.51 -16.71
CA ALA A 71 8.34 4.82 -16.71
C ALA A 71 8.76 5.68 -17.92
N ILE A 72 10.04 5.68 -18.27
CA ILE A 72 10.57 6.36 -19.47
C ILE A 72 10.01 5.71 -20.74
N GLN A 73 10.03 4.38 -20.82
CA GLN A 73 9.57 3.62 -21.98
C GLN A 73 8.06 3.81 -22.24
N SER A 74 7.24 3.72 -21.19
CA SER A 74 5.78 3.85 -21.28
C SER A 74 5.29 5.27 -21.54
N LYS A 75 6.18 6.27 -21.48
CA LYS A 75 5.83 7.70 -21.62
C LYS A 75 4.73 8.12 -20.65
N ASN A 76 4.78 7.63 -19.41
CA ASN A 76 3.76 7.94 -18.40
C ASN A 76 3.89 9.39 -17.89
N PHE A 77 3.41 10.34 -18.69
CA PHE A 77 3.52 11.79 -18.41
C PHE A 77 2.70 12.28 -17.21
N LYS A 78 1.97 11.39 -16.51
CA LYS A 78 1.30 11.73 -15.25
C LYS A 78 2.30 12.11 -14.15
N VAL A 79 3.55 11.66 -14.25
CA VAL A 79 4.65 12.12 -13.40
C VAL A 79 5.42 13.22 -14.12
N ILE A 80 5.46 14.42 -13.53
CA ILE A 80 6.12 15.61 -14.11
C ILE A 80 7.60 15.36 -14.43
N ASP A 81 8.29 14.58 -13.60
CA ASP A 81 9.71 14.27 -13.79
C ASP A 81 9.96 13.41 -15.04
N ILE A 82 9.04 12.52 -15.40
CA ILE A 82 9.12 11.73 -16.64
C ILE A 82 8.98 12.66 -17.85
N ARG A 83 8.05 13.62 -17.80
CA ARG A 83 7.91 14.62 -18.88
C ARG A 83 9.17 15.47 -19.03
N ARG A 84 9.79 15.87 -17.91
CA ARG A 84 11.07 16.60 -17.89
C ARG A 84 12.20 15.78 -18.53
N LEU A 85 12.33 14.51 -18.14
CA LEU A 85 13.30 13.57 -18.72
C LEU A 85 13.08 13.35 -20.22
N TYR A 86 11.84 13.11 -20.64
CA TYR A 86 11.51 12.93 -22.05
C TYR A 86 11.88 14.16 -22.89
N ASN A 87 11.62 15.35 -22.36
CA ASN A 87 12.03 16.60 -23.00
C ASN A 87 13.56 16.78 -23.06
N LEU A 88 14.31 16.25 -22.09
CA LEU A 88 15.78 16.22 -22.16
C LEU A 88 16.25 15.27 -23.25
N ILE A 89 15.69 14.06 -23.31
CA ILE A 89 16.02 13.04 -24.32
C ILE A 89 15.73 13.57 -25.74
N ARG A 90 14.58 14.24 -25.95
CA ARG A 90 14.21 14.79 -27.26
C ARG A 90 15.11 15.94 -27.74
N LYS A 91 15.86 16.57 -26.84
CA LYS A 91 16.78 17.68 -27.18
C LYS A 91 18.13 17.19 -27.71
N PHE A 92 18.40 15.89 -27.73
CA PHE A 92 19.63 15.36 -28.29
C PHE A 92 19.62 15.43 -29.83
N PRO A 93 20.78 15.69 -30.46
CA PRO A 93 20.89 15.65 -31.91
C PRO A 93 20.55 14.27 -32.48
N PRO A 94 20.04 14.16 -33.73
CA PRO A 94 19.62 12.89 -34.34
C PRO A 94 20.74 11.84 -34.46
N TYR A 95 22.00 12.28 -34.51
CA TYR A 95 23.18 11.42 -34.61
C TYR A 95 23.67 10.89 -33.25
N VAL A 96 23.03 11.29 -32.14
CA VAL A 96 23.37 10.82 -30.79
C VAL A 96 22.42 9.70 -30.40
N HIS A 97 22.98 8.53 -30.09
CA HIS A 97 22.24 7.35 -29.69
C HIS A 97 22.46 7.08 -28.19
N ILE A 98 21.37 7.00 -27.43
CA ILE A 98 21.40 6.72 -25.99
C ILE A 98 20.58 5.46 -25.75
N SER A 99 21.23 4.42 -25.25
CA SER A 99 20.59 3.17 -24.84
C SER A 99 20.41 3.11 -23.34
N PHE A 100 19.27 2.62 -22.87
CA PHE A 100 19.00 2.40 -21.44
C PHE A 100 19.01 0.90 -21.15
N VAL A 101 19.79 0.48 -20.16
CA VAL A 101 19.97 -0.93 -19.81
C VAL A 101 19.65 -1.12 -18.33
N TRP A 102 18.74 -2.05 -18.06
CA TRP A 102 18.49 -2.49 -16.69
C TRP A 102 19.60 -3.42 -16.21
N ILE A 103 20.08 -3.20 -14.99
CA ILE A 103 21.02 -4.09 -14.31
C ILE A 103 20.46 -4.54 -12.97
N PRO A 104 20.78 -5.76 -12.48
CA PRO A 104 20.41 -6.15 -11.14
C PRO A 104 21.16 -5.32 -10.09
N ALA A 105 20.47 -4.91 -9.03
CA ALA A 105 21.07 -4.27 -7.87
C ALA A 105 21.87 -5.29 -7.04
N HIS A 106 22.90 -4.83 -6.33
CA HIS A 106 23.61 -5.58 -5.27
C HIS A 106 24.28 -6.90 -5.68
N VAL A 107 24.63 -7.05 -6.95
CA VAL A 107 25.37 -8.21 -7.46
C VAL A 107 26.88 -7.95 -7.59
N GLY A 108 27.40 -6.87 -6.99
CA GLY A 108 28.83 -6.53 -7.03
C GLY A 108 29.30 -5.85 -8.32
N ILE A 109 28.41 -5.26 -9.12
CA ILE A 109 28.80 -4.45 -10.28
C ILE A 109 29.46 -3.16 -9.77
N GLN A 110 30.78 -3.04 -9.97
CA GLN A 110 31.58 -1.94 -9.42
C GLN A 110 31.03 -0.54 -9.77
N GLY A 111 30.54 -0.36 -10.99
CA GLY A 111 29.92 0.89 -11.42
C GLY A 111 28.66 1.24 -10.60
N ASN A 112 27.81 0.26 -10.31
CA ASN A 112 26.60 0.44 -9.51
C ASN A 112 26.96 0.77 -8.05
N GLU A 113 27.91 0.03 -7.48
CA GLU A 113 28.42 0.30 -6.12
C GLU A 113 29.01 1.71 -5.98
N ASN A 114 29.68 2.21 -7.03
CA ASN A 114 30.23 3.56 -7.05
C ASN A 114 29.11 4.63 -7.11
N VAL A 115 28.04 4.41 -7.89
CA VAL A 115 26.86 5.28 -7.90
C VAL A 115 26.21 5.32 -6.51
N ASP A 116 26.03 4.17 -5.87
CA ASP A 116 25.43 4.07 -4.53
C ASP A 116 26.27 4.80 -3.48
N LYS A 117 27.59 4.62 -3.49
CA LYS A 117 28.51 5.36 -2.61
C LYS A 117 28.41 6.86 -2.84
N LEU A 118 28.35 7.29 -4.10
CA LEU A 118 28.27 8.69 -4.49
C LEU A 118 26.93 9.31 -4.06
N ALA A 119 25.82 8.60 -4.21
CA ALA A 119 24.50 9.03 -3.76
C ALA A 119 24.46 9.13 -2.22
N LYS A 120 24.98 8.12 -1.50
CA LYS A 120 25.08 8.14 -0.03
C LYS A 120 25.90 9.32 0.47
N ALA A 121 27.05 9.61 -0.15
CA ALA A 121 27.87 10.77 0.21
C ALA A 121 27.15 12.11 -0.02
N ALA A 122 26.24 12.19 -1.01
CA ALA A 122 25.47 13.39 -1.29
C ALA A 122 24.36 13.68 -0.26
N LEU A 123 23.95 12.70 0.56
CA LEU A 123 22.92 12.91 1.60
C LEU A 123 23.31 13.97 2.64
N ASN A 124 24.61 14.15 2.87
CA ASN A 124 25.16 15.13 3.81
C ASN A 124 25.26 16.56 3.22
N ARG A 125 24.92 16.75 1.94
CA ARG A 125 24.94 18.08 1.30
C ARG A 125 23.67 18.86 1.66
N THR A 126 23.68 20.17 1.42
CA THR A 126 22.44 20.94 1.47
C THR A 126 21.46 20.44 0.39
N SER A 127 20.18 20.36 0.74
CA SER A 127 19.15 19.98 -0.23
C SER A 127 19.15 20.95 -1.41
N THR A 128 18.87 20.45 -2.62
CA THR A 128 18.85 21.30 -3.82
C THR A 128 17.80 22.41 -3.66
N SER A 129 18.24 23.62 -3.35
CA SER A 129 17.37 24.80 -3.26
C SER A 129 16.77 25.10 -4.63
N GLY A 130 15.44 25.22 -4.71
CA GLY A 130 14.70 25.56 -5.94
C GLY A 130 14.04 24.40 -6.67
N LYS A 131 14.34 23.14 -6.34
CA LYS A 131 13.63 22.00 -6.96
C LYS A 131 12.46 21.54 -6.10
N LEU A 132 11.24 21.70 -6.62
CA LEU A 132 10.01 21.26 -5.96
C LEU A 132 9.90 19.73 -5.94
N ILE A 133 9.23 19.21 -4.92
CA ILE A 133 8.87 17.79 -4.80
C ILE A 133 7.73 17.51 -5.77
N CYS A 134 7.76 16.34 -6.42
CA CYS A 134 6.66 15.93 -7.29
C CYS A 134 5.39 15.68 -6.47
N TYR A 135 4.22 16.13 -6.94
CA TYR A 135 2.95 15.93 -6.23
C TYR A 135 2.65 14.45 -5.94
N SER A 136 3.13 13.54 -6.79
CA SER A 136 3.00 12.09 -6.62
C SER A 136 3.74 11.58 -5.39
N ASP A 137 4.83 12.23 -4.98
CA ASP A 137 5.58 11.88 -3.77
C ASP A 137 4.82 12.31 -2.50
N LEU A 138 3.91 13.29 -2.63
CA LEU A 138 3.06 13.75 -1.52
C LEU A 138 1.81 12.87 -1.33
N LYS A 139 1.37 12.14 -2.36
CA LYS A 139 0.16 11.31 -2.29
C LYS A 139 0.14 10.32 -1.13
N PRO A 140 1.21 9.55 -0.84
CA PRO A 140 1.21 8.64 0.30
C PRO A 140 0.97 9.38 1.62
N LYS A 141 1.65 10.51 1.84
CA LYS A 141 1.47 11.33 3.05
C LYS A 141 0.05 11.87 3.18
N ILE A 142 -0.52 12.36 2.08
CA ILE A 142 -1.90 12.87 2.04
C ILE A 142 -2.87 11.72 2.35
N ASN A 143 -2.70 10.56 1.73
CA ASN A 143 -3.57 9.41 1.97
C ASN A 143 -3.49 8.91 3.42
N THR A 144 -2.29 8.84 4.00
CA THR A 144 -2.10 8.51 5.41
C THR A 144 -2.78 9.53 6.32
N TYR A 145 -2.69 10.83 6.01
CA TYR A 145 -3.41 11.86 6.75
C TYR A 145 -4.93 11.69 6.65
N ILE A 146 -5.47 11.49 5.45
CA ILE A 146 -6.91 11.26 5.23
C ILE A 146 -7.36 10.02 6.01
N GLN A 147 -6.63 8.91 5.93
CA GLN A 147 -6.92 7.70 6.70
C GLN A 147 -6.90 7.97 8.20
N SER A 148 -5.96 8.78 8.70
CA SER A 148 -5.92 9.12 10.12
C SER A 148 -7.09 9.98 10.58
N VAL A 149 -7.60 10.86 9.72
CA VAL A 149 -8.82 11.63 9.99
C VAL A 149 -10.03 10.70 10.02
N TRP A 150 -10.16 9.83 9.01
CA TRP A 150 -11.25 8.86 8.95
C TRP A 150 -11.25 7.90 10.14
N GLN A 151 -10.08 7.42 10.54
CA GLN A 151 -9.94 6.56 11.71
C GLN A 151 -10.37 7.30 12.99
N ARG A 152 -10.01 8.58 13.13
CA ARG A 152 -10.42 9.39 14.28
C ARG A 152 -11.93 9.58 14.32
N ASP A 153 -12.54 9.91 13.19
CA ASP A 153 -14.00 10.06 13.09
C ASP A 153 -14.70 8.72 13.38
N TRP A 154 -14.11 7.62 12.92
CA TRP A 154 -14.59 6.26 13.19
C TRP A 154 -14.52 5.89 14.67
N ASP A 155 -13.41 6.21 15.35
CA ASP A 155 -13.23 5.96 16.78
C ASP A 155 -14.12 6.87 17.66
N ALA A 156 -14.54 8.02 17.13
CA ALA A 156 -15.47 8.93 17.81
C ALA A 156 -16.94 8.47 17.72
N GLU A 157 -17.28 7.58 16.79
CA GLU A 157 -18.63 7.04 16.62
C GLU A 157 -18.92 5.95 17.67
N GLY A 158 -19.25 6.38 18.89
CA GLY A 158 -19.40 5.49 20.04
C GLY A 158 -20.58 4.51 19.99
N ALA A 159 -21.54 4.68 19.08
CA ALA A 159 -22.75 3.86 18.98
C ALA A 159 -22.82 2.99 17.71
N ASN A 160 -21.66 2.58 17.16
CA ASN A 160 -21.62 1.78 15.95
C ASN A 160 -21.20 0.32 16.21
N LYS A 161 -22.16 -0.59 16.07
CA LYS A 161 -21.94 -2.06 16.15
C LYS A 161 -20.84 -2.58 15.20
N LEU A 162 -20.59 -1.89 14.09
CA LEU A 162 -19.57 -2.28 13.12
C LEU A 162 -18.15 -1.93 13.60
N HIS A 163 -17.98 -0.98 14.54
CA HIS A 163 -16.67 -0.65 15.13
C HIS A 163 -16.07 -1.85 15.86
N GLU A 164 -16.89 -2.63 16.56
CA GLU A 164 -16.45 -3.86 17.21
C GLU A 164 -15.94 -4.93 16.22
N VAL A 165 -16.42 -4.89 14.97
CA VAL A 165 -16.05 -5.84 13.92
C VAL A 165 -14.85 -5.34 13.12
N LEU A 166 -14.76 -4.03 12.88
CA LEU A 166 -13.71 -3.36 12.11
C LEU A 166 -13.25 -2.12 12.87
N PRO A 167 -12.45 -2.25 13.94
CA PRO A 167 -11.98 -1.10 14.71
C PRO A 167 -10.97 -0.27 13.91
N ASN A 168 -10.16 -0.90 13.06
CA ASN A 168 -9.16 -0.22 12.23
C ASN A 168 -9.60 -0.18 10.76
N LEU A 169 -9.80 1.03 10.23
CA LEU A 169 -10.09 1.25 8.82
C LEU A 169 -8.87 0.90 7.96
N GLY A 170 -9.11 0.21 6.84
CA GLY A 170 -8.07 -0.24 5.92
C GLY A 170 -7.55 -1.65 6.17
N GLU A 171 -8.01 -2.32 7.23
CA GLU A 171 -7.82 -3.76 7.38
C GLU A 171 -8.69 -4.53 6.38
N ASP A 172 -8.10 -5.51 5.70
CA ASP A 172 -8.85 -6.42 4.83
C ASP A 172 -9.45 -7.56 5.66
N LEU A 173 -10.72 -7.40 6.06
CA LEU A 173 -11.51 -8.47 6.67
C LEU A 173 -12.07 -9.44 5.61
N HIS A 174 -11.92 -9.15 4.31
CA HIS A 174 -12.30 -10.06 3.23
C HIS A 174 -11.18 -11.07 2.97
N ARG A 175 -10.83 -11.87 3.99
CA ARG A 175 -10.23 -13.18 3.73
C ARG A 175 -11.23 -14.01 2.92
N ARG A 176 -11.15 -13.92 1.59
CA ARG A 176 -11.80 -14.84 0.67
C ARG A 176 -11.26 -16.22 1.02
N GLY A 177 -12.10 -17.09 1.57
CA GLY A 177 -11.82 -18.51 1.48
C GLY A 177 -11.71 -18.82 -0.01
N GLU A 178 -10.59 -19.40 -0.45
CA GLU A 178 -10.48 -19.88 -1.83
C GLU A 178 -11.68 -20.80 -2.12
N GLY A 179 -12.47 -20.46 -3.15
CA GLY A 179 -13.68 -21.22 -3.49
C GLY A 179 -14.95 -20.88 -2.69
N ALA A 180 -14.99 -19.78 -1.92
CA ALA A 180 -16.20 -19.35 -1.22
C ALA A 180 -17.34 -18.99 -2.20
N GLY A 181 -18.45 -19.73 -2.15
CA GLY A 181 -19.63 -19.42 -2.95
C GLY A 181 -20.36 -18.15 -2.47
N ARG A 182 -21.09 -17.48 -3.36
CA ARG A 182 -21.85 -16.23 -3.10
C ARG A 182 -22.72 -16.26 -1.83
N LYS A 183 -23.29 -17.43 -1.49
CA LYS A 183 -24.10 -17.62 -0.27
C LYS A 183 -23.28 -17.41 1.00
N LEU A 184 -22.05 -17.92 1.05
CA LEU A 184 -21.14 -17.76 2.18
C LEU A 184 -20.75 -16.28 2.34
N GLU A 185 -20.38 -15.61 1.24
CA GLU A 185 -20.02 -14.19 1.27
C GLU A 185 -21.17 -13.31 1.77
N THR A 186 -22.39 -13.59 1.30
CA THR A 186 -23.59 -12.86 1.73
C THR A 186 -23.83 -13.05 3.22
N ALA A 187 -23.75 -14.29 3.71
CA ALA A 187 -23.91 -14.58 5.13
C ALA A 187 -22.85 -13.87 5.98
N MET A 188 -21.57 -13.93 5.57
CA MET A 188 -20.48 -13.26 6.30
C MET A 188 -20.65 -11.74 6.32
N CYS A 189 -21.08 -11.13 5.22
CA CYS A 189 -21.38 -9.70 5.17
C CYS A 189 -22.50 -9.33 6.15
N ARG A 190 -23.62 -10.06 6.11
CA ARG A 190 -24.76 -9.84 7.02
C ARG A 190 -24.40 -10.00 8.49
N LEU A 191 -23.59 -11.01 8.82
CA LEU A 191 -23.08 -11.21 10.18
C LEU A 191 -22.19 -10.02 10.62
N ARG A 192 -21.29 -9.54 9.76
CA ARG A 192 -20.39 -8.42 10.09
C ARG A 192 -21.13 -7.10 10.33
N VAL A 193 -22.12 -6.78 9.50
CA VAL A 193 -22.94 -5.56 9.71
C VAL A 193 -24.02 -5.80 10.79
N GLY A 194 -24.19 -7.03 11.29
CA GLY A 194 -25.21 -7.36 12.27
C GLY A 194 -26.64 -7.23 11.72
N HIS A 195 -26.84 -7.44 10.42
CA HIS A 195 -28.14 -7.39 9.75
C HIS A 195 -28.52 -8.77 9.21
N THR A 196 -29.07 -9.58 10.10
CA THR A 196 -29.61 -10.91 9.77
C THR A 196 -31.12 -10.91 9.91
N TRP A 197 -31.81 -11.88 9.32
CA TRP A 197 -33.24 -12.02 9.53
C TRP A 197 -33.54 -12.25 11.03
N LEU A 198 -32.77 -13.12 11.70
CA LEU A 198 -32.93 -13.43 13.13
C LEU A 198 -32.88 -12.22 14.05
N THR A 199 -32.01 -11.25 13.75
CA THR A 199 -31.74 -10.14 14.66
C THR A 199 -32.48 -8.87 14.28
N GLN A 200 -33.06 -8.78 13.07
CA GLN A 200 -33.64 -7.54 12.55
C GLN A 200 -35.02 -7.70 11.90
N SER A 201 -35.57 -8.92 11.77
CA SER A 201 -36.91 -9.12 11.15
C SER A 201 -38.02 -8.40 11.90
N TYR A 202 -37.87 -8.21 13.21
CA TYR A 202 -38.87 -7.52 14.06
C TYR A 202 -39.16 -6.10 13.57
N LEU A 203 -38.15 -5.39 13.02
CA LEU A 203 -38.34 -4.06 12.43
C LEU A 203 -39.23 -4.10 11.18
N LEU A 204 -39.15 -5.17 10.39
CA LEU A 204 -39.95 -5.35 9.18
C LEU A 204 -41.38 -5.81 9.50
N LYS A 205 -41.54 -6.54 10.60
CA LYS A 205 -42.83 -7.10 11.03
C LYS A 205 -43.56 -6.23 12.05
N ASN A 206 -42.92 -5.18 12.55
CA ASN A 206 -43.40 -4.37 13.66
C ASN A 206 -43.71 -5.21 14.91
N GLU A 207 -42.80 -6.15 15.22
CA GLU A 207 -42.83 -7.02 16.40
C GLU A 207 -41.83 -6.53 17.45
N ASP A 208 -41.89 -7.09 18.65
CA ASP A 208 -40.89 -6.83 19.68
C ASP A 208 -39.51 -7.39 19.28
N GLN A 209 -38.46 -6.72 19.74
CA GLN A 209 -37.10 -7.15 19.46
C GLN A 209 -36.86 -8.54 20.07
N PRO A 210 -36.27 -9.50 19.31
CA PRO A 210 -36.02 -10.84 19.81
C PRO A 210 -35.12 -10.80 21.05
N PHE A 211 -35.45 -11.65 22.03
CA PHE A 211 -34.83 -11.68 23.35
C PHE A 211 -34.40 -13.10 23.72
N CYS A 212 -33.22 -13.23 24.34
CA CYS A 212 -32.75 -14.49 24.91
C CYS A 212 -33.12 -14.54 26.39
N TYR A 213 -34.12 -15.35 26.74
CA TYR A 213 -34.57 -15.50 28.13
C TYR A 213 -33.53 -16.14 29.05
N ALA A 214 -32.74 -17.10 28.54
CA ALA A 214 -31.71 -17.76 29.34
C ALA A 214 -30.58 -16.81 29.76
N CYS A 215 -30.29 -15.81 28.94
CA CYS A 215 -29.20 -14.85 29.15
C CYS A 215 -29.68 -13.45 29.51
N ASP A 216 -30.98 -13.26 29.72
CA ASP A 216 -31.64 -11.98 30.01
C ASP A 216 -31.11 -10.80 29.15
N SER A 217 -31.00 -11.02 27.84
CA SER A 217 -30.40 -10.05 26.91
C SER A 217 -31.00 -10.09 25.51
N LEU A 218 -30.84 -8.99 24.77
CA LEU A 218 -31.33 -8.87 23.39
C LEU A 218 -30.62 -9.84 22.46
N TYR A 219 -31.38 -10.42 21.53
CA TYR A 219 -30.87 -11.35 20.55
C TYR A 219 -30.15 -10.60 19.42
N THR A 220 -28.83 -10.48 19.55
CA THR A 220 -27.94 -9.81 18.60
C THR A 220 -26.97 -10.78 17.95
N VAL A 221 -26.31 -10.38 16.86
CA VAL A 221 -25.26 -11.21 16.25
C VAL A 221 -24.10 -11.43 17.22
N ARG A 222 -23.74 -10.40 18.00
CA ARG A 222 -22.76 -10.50 19.08
C ARG A 222 -23.19 -11.54 20.11
N HIS A 223 -24.44 -11.49 20.56
CA HIS A 223 -24.99 -12.45 21.50
C HIS A 223 -24.87 -13.89 20.98
N ILE A 224 -25.35 -14.14 19.76
CA ILE A 224 -25.32 -15.47 19.14
C ILE A 224 -23.89 -15.98 18.96
N LEU A 225 -22.96 -15.12 18.50
CA LEU A 225 -21.62 -15.55 18.12
C LEU A 225 -20.62 -15.58 19.30
N ILE A 226 -20.81 -14.77 20.34
CA ILE A 226 -19.80 -14.55 21.39
C ILE A 226 -20.34 -14.83 22.80
N GLU A 227 -21.54 -14.36 23.15
CA GLU A 227 -21.95 -14.21 24.57
C GLU A 227 -22.90 -15.30 25.06
N CYS A 228 -23.79 -15.81 24.20
CA CYS A 228 -24.88 -16.71 24.59
C CYS A 228 -24.35 -17.94 25.35
N LEU A 229 -24.90 -18.18 26.54
CA LEU A 229 -24.55 -19.30 27.42
C LEU A 229 -25.09 -20.63 26.86
N ASP A 230 -26.33 -20.63 26.37
CA ASP A 230 -26.95 -21.81 25.77
C ASP A 230 -26.15 -22.33 24.57
N PHE A 231 -25.49 -21.44 23.83
CA PHE A 231 -24.69 -21.81 22.68
C PHE A 231 -23.21 -22.06 23.00
N GLN A 232 -22.79 -21.94 24.26
CA GLN A 232 -21.38 -21.99 24.63
C GLN A 232 -20.72 -23.33 24.25
N ASP A 233 -21.36 -24.45 24.55
CA ASP A 233 -20.79 -25.78 24.28
C ASP A 233 -20.72 -26.08 22.79
N THR A 234 -21.71 -25.65 22.01
CA THR A 234 -21.69 -25.75 20.54
C THR A 234 -20.64 -24.83 19.97
N ARG A 235 -20.54 -23.58 20.44
CA ARG A 235 -19.54 -22.59 20.00
C ARG A 235 -18.12 -23.09 20.18
N LYS A 236 -17.79 -23.66 21.35
CA LYS A 236 -16.46 -24.23 21.67
C LYS A 236 -16.01 -25.33 20.70
N LYS A 237 -16.93 -26.06 20.05
CA LYS A 237 -16.58 -27.06 19.02
C LYS A 237 -16.01 -26.39 17.76
N TYR A 238 -16.43 -25.16 17.47
CA TYR A 238 -16.07 -24.44 16.25
C TYR A 238 -14.99 -23.40 16.46
N PHE A 239 -15.07 -22.57 17.49
CA PHE A 239 -14.08 -21.53 17.76
C PHE A 239 -14.15 -21.05 19.22
N SER A 240 -13.06 -20.46 19.70
CA SER A 240 -12.96 -19.88 21.04
C SER A 240 -12.31 -18.51 20.93
N VAL A 241 -13.13 -17.47 20.81
CA VAL A 241 -12.72 -16.07 20.71
C VAL A 241 -13.61 -15.22 21.61
N THR A 242 -13.11 -14.03 21.98
CA THR A 242 -13.69 -13.16 23.01
C THR A 242 -14.55 -12.02 22.45
N ASP A 243 -14.43 -11.72 21.16
CA ASP A 243 -15.01 -10.55 20.52
C ASP A 243 -15.22 -10.80 19.03
N LEU A 244 -16.08 -9.99 18.40
CA LEU A 244 -16.38 -10.14 16.98
C LEU A 244 -15.19 -9.81 16.07
N TYR A 245 -14.32 -8.88 16.46
CA TYR A 245 -13.11 -8.55 15.71
C TYR A 245 -12.23 -9.79 15.49
N ARG A 246 -11.83 -10.47 16.58
CA ARG A 246 -11.04 -11.70 16.52
C ARG A 246 -11.77 -12.81 15.76
N LEU A 247 -13.09 -12.93 15.95
CA LEU A 247 -13.89 -13.92 15.23
C LEU A 247 -13.76 -13.75 13.72
N PHE A 248 -14.05 -12.55 13.19
CA PHE A 248 -14.05 -12.32 11.75
C PHE A 248 -12.66 -12.21 11.15
N ARG A 249 -11.65 -11.87 11.96
CA ARG A 249 -10.26 -11.77 11.54
C ARG A 249 -9.57 -13.12 11.53
N GLU A 250 -9.71 -13.94 12.57
CA GLU A 250 -8.87 -15.12 12.80
C GLU A 250 -9.54 -16.44 12.42
N VAL A 251 -10.87 -16.53 12.56
CA VAL A 251 -11.60 -17.79 12.35
C VAL A 251 -11.98 -17.97 10.88
N ASN A 252 -11.77 -19.17 10.36
CA ASN A 252 -12.17 -19.51 8.99
C ASN A 252 -13.71 -19.37 8.84
N PRO A 253 -14.21 -18.65 7.81
CA PRO A 253 -15.66 -18.47 7.59
C PRO A 253 -16.47 -19.77 7.57
N SER A 254 -15.88 -20.88 7.10
CA SER A 254 -16.55 -22.18 7.06
C SER A 254 -16.85 -22.75 8.45
N ARG A 255 -16.00 -22.44 9.46
CA ARG A 255 -16.24 -22.86 10.86
C ARG A 255 -17.36 -22.02 11.49
N ILE A 256 -17.42 -20.72 11.17
CA ILE A 256 -18.52 -19.84 11.59
C ILE A 256 -19.85 -20.34 11.00
N VAL A 257 -19.85 -20.72 9.73
CA VAL A 257 -21.05 -21.29 9.10
C VAL A 257 -21.39 -22.68 9.63
N GLY A 258 -20.40 -23.53 9.92
CA GLY A 258 -20.62 -24.81 10.58
C GLY A 258 -21.36 -24.67 11.92
N TYR A 259 -20.89 -23.74 12.76
CA TYR A 259 -21.56 -23.37 14.00
C TYR A 259 -23.03 -22.94 13.80
N LEU A 260 -23.28 -22.05 12.84
CA LEU A 260 -24.63 -21.56 12.56
C LEU A 260 -25.55 -22.64 11.97
N LYS A 261 -24.99 -23.64 11.29
CA LYS A 261 -25.74 -24.81 10.78
C LYS A 261 -26.11 -25.77 11.90
N ASP A 262 -25.18 -26.05 12.83
CA ASP A 262 -25.44 -26.91 13.98
C ASP A 262 -26.49 -26.31 14.93
N LEU A 263 -26.52 -24.98 15.04
CA LEU A 263 -27.58 -24.27 15.75
C LEU A 263 -28.93 -24.24 14.98
N GLY A 264 -28.97 -24.67 13.71
CA GLY A 264 -30.18 -24.62 12.88
C GLY A 264 -30.57 -23.21 12.42
N VAL A 265 -29.69 -22.22 12.60
CA VAL A 265 -30.01 -20.79 12.37
C VAL A 265 -29.48 -20.25 11.04
N TYR A 266 -28.60 -20.98 10.35
CA TYR A 266 -27.95 -20.52 9.10
C TYR A 266 -28.93 -20.08 8.00
N GLY A 267 -30.11 -20.69 7.90
CA GLY A 267 -31.13 -20.31 6.91
C GLY A 267 -31.72 -18.91 7.12
N ASN A 268 -31.55 -18.34 8.32
CA ASN A 268 -32.06 -17.03 8.70
C ASN A 268 -30.94 -15.98 8.82
N ILE A 269 -29.76 -16.26 8.25
CA ILE A 269 -28.63 -15.33 8.11
C ILE A 269 -28.69 -14.72 6.73
#